data_AF-A0A2R4MY91-F1
#
_entry.id   AF-A0A2R4MY91-F1
#
_cell.length_a   1.000
_cell.length_b   1.000
_cell.length_c   1.000
_cell.angle_alpha   90.00
_cell.angle_beta   90.00
_cell.angle_gamma   90.00
#
_symmetry.space_group_name_H-M   'P 1'
#
loop_
_entity.id
_entity.type
_entity.pdbx_description
1 polymer ?
#
loop_
_entity_poly.entity_id
_entity_poly.type
_entity_poly.pdbx_seq_one_letter_code
_entity_poly.pdbx_strand_id
1 'polypeptide(L)'
;MQVRLKSIPDHKNTVCISKAFAVKVGIAERIRTYLKFGRNFTEIKIVLEGKYNDEIIGISENVLQKLAIPLFCDYEILVKEHCIELGPFVGILAGYTESNVAKRRKFFLNYTSCYHKINGVILLFSLEQIDRQLEKVNAFIYNPQKKDWEKGMTGIPAVIFKKIRLSQQWRDFLVNNTGGYVFNDYVPDKYEVYLWLRDEQEIVNVINIPETIKLTSKHQLINMVAKFSELMLKPIKGSQGKGIEVINQNNYNEYINQKIYSGNYILQQRITLLNIENSIVDFRLILVKNEKGYWEPMDLIVRLGDPGKAVSNVSAGGKALDYCQFIERYQVGERLKAVNFKETLSQIALLIANSIVKKGIHLGNLGIDFALDEKLDLWLIEVNSLDPNHTIVMDAGKDRSALQKIYYKNMAYARFLAGY
;
A
#
# COMPACT_ATOMS: atom_id res chain seq x y z
N MET A 1 -12.19 -18.20 14.09
CA MET A 1 -11.87 -19.65 13.99
C MET A 1 -11.89 -20.07 12.53
N GLN A 2 -10.91 -20.86 12.06
CA GLN A 2 -10.79 -21.25 10.66
C GLN A 2 -11.76 -22.38 10.28
N VAL A 3 -12.37 -22.29 9.11
CA VAL A 3 -13.30 -23.29 8.54
C VAL A 3 -13.19 -23.37 7.03
N ARG A 4 -13.63 -24.50 6.46
CA ARG A 4 -13.89 -24.70 5.04
C ARG A 4 -15.39 -24.81 4.80
N LEU A 5 -15.83 -24.40 3.62
CA LEU A 5 -17.24 -24.40 3.25
C LEU A 5 -17.57 -25.55 2.31
N LYS A 6 -18.75 -26.12 2.47
CA LYS A 6 -19.34 -27.07 1.51
C LYS A 6 -20.72 -26.61 1.09
N SER A 7 -21.03 -26.82 -0.18
CA SER A 7 -22.38 -26.65 -0.70
C SER A 7 -23.32 -27.70 -0.13
N ILE A 8 -24.56 -27.32 0.18
CA ILE A 8 -25.66 -28.23 0.48
C ILE A 8 -26.78 -27.98 -0.54
N PRO A 9 -27.36 -29.03 -1.16
CA PRO A 9 -28.45 -28.88 -2.12
C PRO A 9 -29.79 -28.36 -1.54
N ASP A 10 -29.82 -27.98 -0.27
CA ASP A 10 -31.00 -27.42 0.38
C ASP A 10 -31.22 -25.95 -0.02
N HIS A 11 -32.49 -25.57 -0.22
CA HIS A 11 -32.91 -24.20 -0.58
C HIS A 11 -33.52 -23.43 0.59
N LYS A 12 -33.48 -23.95 1.83
CA LYS A 12 -34.12 -23.33 3.01
C LYS A 12 -33.25 -22.31 3.75
N ASN A 13 -32.26 -21.70 3.08
CA ASN A 13 -31.30 -20.77 3.68
C ASN A 13 -30.62 -21.36 4.94
N THR A 14 -30.09 -22.58 4.81
CA THR A 14 -29.58 -23.32 5.96
C THR A 14 -28.06 -23.19 6.07
N VAL A 15 -27.58 -23.12 7.31
CA VAL A 15 -26.17 -23.36 7.65
C VAL A 15 -26.09 -24.56 8.58
N CYS A 16 -25.42 -25.62 8.12
CA CYS A 16 -25.22 -26.85 8.87
C CYS A 16 -23.82 -26.86 9.52
N ILE A 17 -23.80 -27.08 10.83
CA ILE A 17 -22.58 -27.12 11.66
C ILE A 17 -22.64 -28.27 12.66
N SER A 18 -21.49 -28.71 13.15
CA SER A 18 -21.44 -29.69 14.23
C SER A 18 -21.96 -29.09 15.54
N LYS A 19 -22.52 -29.92 16.44
CA LYS A 19 -22.94 -29.46 17.78
C LYS A 19 -21.74 -28.96 18.61
N ALA A 20 -20.59 -29.63 18.51
CA ALA A 20 -19.37 -29.24 19.22
C ALA A 20 -18.86 -27.87 18.74
N PHE A 21 -18.85 -27.64 17.42
CA PHE A 21 -18.55 -26.36 16.80
C PHE A 21 -19.48 -25.27 17.29
N ALA A 22 -20.80 -25.53 17.29
CA ALA A 22 -21.79 -24.55 17.70
C ALA A 22 -21.63 -24.10 19.16
N VAL A 23 -21.28 -25.02 20.07
CA VAL A 23 -20.94 -24.70 21.46
C VAL A 23 -19.65 -23.86 21.52
N LYS A 24 -18.61 -24.29 20.81
CA LYS A 24 -17.29 -23.63 20.80
C LYS A 24 -17.34 -22.17 20.33
N VAL A 25 -18.20 -21.87 19.35
CA VAL A 25 -18.35 -20.50 18.81
C VAL A 25 -19.56 -19.73 19.38
N GLY A 26 -20.29 -20.31 20.35
CA GLY A 26 -21.37 -19.62 21.06
C GLY A 26 -22.67 -19.45 20.28
N ILE A 27 -23.03 -20.39 19.39
CA ILE A 27 -24.28 -20.36 18.60
C ILE A 27 -25.19 -21.58 18.81
N ALA A 28 -24.89 -22.44 19.78
CA ALA A 28 -25.63 -23.69 20.01
C ALA A 28 -27.14 -23.50 20.25
N GLU A 29 -27.55 -22.36 20.81
CA GLU A 29 -28.95 -22.05 21.14
C GLU A 29 -29.67 -21.22 20.07
N ARG A 30 -28.98 -20.84 19.00
CA ARG A 30 -29.55 -19.99 17.95
C ARG A 30 -30.23 -20.81 16.88
N ILE A 31 -31.54 -20.60 16.71
CA ILE A 31 -32.30 -21.22 15.62
C ILE A 31 -32.17 -20.41 14.31
N ARG A 32 -32.18 -19.08 14.42
CA ARG A 32 -32.08 -18.13 13.30
C ARG A 32 -31.07 -17.04 13.60
N THR A 33 -30.36 -16.58 12.57
CA THR A 33 -29.38 -15.50 12.64
C THR A 33 -29.13 -14.98 11.22
N TYR A 34 -28.28 -13.96 11.07
CA TYR A 34 -27.79 -13.56 9.75
C TYR A 34 -26.42 -14.18 9.45
N LEU A 35 -26.22 -14.62 8.20
CA LEU A 35 -24.89 -14.88 7.66
C LEU A 35 -24.46 -13.66 6.83
N LYS A 36 -23.27 -13.15 7.11
CA LYS A 36 -22.70 -11.98 6.45
C LYS A 36 -21.38 -12.34 5.77
N PHE A 37 -21.21 -11.86 4.56
CA PHE A 37 -19.96 -11.93 3.80
C PHE A 37 -19.73 -10.57 3.13
N GLY A 38 -18.65 -9.89 3.53
CA GLY A 38 -18.48 -8.47 3.22
C GLY A 38 -19.61 -7.64 3.82
N ARG A 39 -20.32 -6.87 2.98
CA ARG A 39 -21.50 -6.10 3.40
C ARG A 39 -22.82 -6.78 3.12
N ASN A 40 -22.80 -7.84 2.32
CA ASN A 40 -23.99 -8.59 1.99
C ASN A 40 -24.32 -9.54 3.14
N PHE A 41 -25.59 -9.66 3.46
CA PHE A 41 -26.06 -10.59 4.46
C PHE A 41 -27.41 -11.18 4.07
N THR A 42 -27.72 -12.33 4.64
CA THR A 42 -29.04 -12.96 4.50
C THR A 42 -29.40 -13.68 5.77
N GLU A 43 -30.69 -13.72 6.10
CA GLU A 43 -31.18 -14.53 7.20
C GLU A 43 -30.93 -16.01 6.87
N ILE A 44 -30.50 -16.76 7.88
CA ILE A 44 -30.24 -18.18 7.81
C ILE A 44 -30.88 -18.92 8.99
N LYS A 45 -31.18 -20.20 8.78
CA LYS A 45 -31.50 -21.15 9.84
C LYS A 45 -30.25 -21.97 10.17
N ILE A 46 -29.93 -22.11 11.45
CA ILE A 46 -28.85 -23.00 11.90
C ILE A 46 -29.41 -24.40 12.10
N VAL A 47 -28.72 -25.40 11.56
CA VAL A 47 -29.03 -26.81 11.77
C VAL A 47 -27.79 -27.51 12.32
N LEU A 48 -27.95 -28.19 13.46
CA LEU A 48 -26.88 -28.95 14.07
C LEU A 48 -26.89 -30.37 13.49
N GLU A 49 -25.87 -30.71 12.69
CA GLU A 49 -25.74 -32.03 12.06
C GLU A 49 -24.45 -32.72 12.48
N GLY A 50 -24.56 -33.97 12.94
CA GLY A 50 -23.41 -34.77 13.39
C GLY A 50 -22.44 -35.22 12.28
N LYS A 51 -22.79 -35.02 11.00
CA LYS A 51 -21.96 -35.43 9.85
C LYS A 51 -20.83 -34.45 9.51
N TYR A 52 -20.86 -33.24 10.08
CA TYR A 52 -19.79 -32.24 9.90
C TYR A 52 -18.85 -32.27 11.11
N ASN A 53 -17.55 -32.15 10.86
CA ASN A 53 -16.56 -31.91 11.92
C ASN A 53 -16.44 -30.40 12.21
N ASP A 54 -15.60 -30.04 13.18
CA ASP A 54 -15.44 -28.65 13.62
C ASP A 54 -14.69 -27.75 12.62
N GLU A 55 -14.28 -28.29 11.47
CA GLU A 55 -13.56 -27.56 10.42
C GLU A 55 -14.40 -27.30 9.17
N ILE A 56 -15.58 -27.91 9.06
CA ILE A 56 -16.40 -27.85 7.84
C ILE A 56 -17.79 -27.32 8.19
N ILE A 57 -18.22 -26.32 7.42
CA ILE A 57 -19.57 -25.77 7.49
C ILE A 57 -20.28 -26.02 6.17
N GLY A 58 -21.46 -26.62 6.24
CA GLY A 58 -22.35 -26.71 5.10
C GLY A 58 -23.18 -25.42 4.97
N ILE A 59 -23.27 -24.87 3.77
CA ILE A 59 -24.12 -23.72 3.46
C ILE A 59 -25.00 -24.07 2.25
N SER A 60 -26.30 -23.76 2.34
CA SER A 60 -27.25 -23.90 1.23
C SER A 60 -26.78 -23.19 -0.04
N GLU A 61 -26.99 -23.82 -1.20
CA GLU A 61 -26.59 -23.28 -2.52
C GLU A 61 -27.12 -21.88 -2.79
N ASN A 62 -28.38 -21.62 -2.44
CA ASN A 62 -29.00 -20.32 -2.66
C ASN A 62 -28.37 -19.21 -1.80
N VAL A 63 -27.88 -19.53 -0.59
CA VAL A 63 -27.13 -18.59 0.26
C VAL A 63 -25.75 -18.31 -0.35
N LEU A 64 -25.04 -19.35 -0.79
CA LEU A 64 -23.75 -19.23 -1.47
C LEU A 64 -23.85 -18.36 -2.73
N GLN A 65 -24.87 -18.58 -3.55
CA GLN A 65 -25.14 -17.79 -4.76
C GLN A 65 -25.52 -16.34 -4.44
N LYS A 66 -26.41 -16.14 -3.45
CA LYS A 66 -26.87 -14.80 -3.05
C LYS A 66 -25.74 -13.95 -2.50
N LEU A 67 -24.89 -14.53 -1.66
CA LEU A 67 -23.73 -13.83 -1.07
C LEU A 67 -22.49 -13.88 -1.96
N ALA A 68 -22.52 -14.65 -3.05
CA ALA A 68 -21.40 -14.90 -3.98
C ALA A 68 -20.12 -15.37 -3.26
N ILE A 69 -20.24 -16.38 -2.40
CA ILE A 69 -19.16 -16.93 -1.57
C ILE A 69 -18.38 -18.02 -2.34
N PRO A 70 -17.06 -17.85 -2.58
CA PRO A 70 -16.23 -18.89 -3.20
C PRO A 70 -16.04 -20.13 -2.30
N LEU A 71 -16.29 -21.33 -2.81
CA LEU A 71 -16.14 -22.57 -2.01
C LEU A 71 -14.70 -23.08 -1.86
N PHE A 72 -13.76 -22.59 -2.66
CA PHE A 72 -12.38 -23.08 -2.66
C PHE A 72 -11.44 -22.35 -1.68
N CYS A 73 -11.94 -21.33 -0.97
CA CYS A 73 -11.19 -20.57 0.02
C CYS A 73 -11.34 -21.16 1.42
N ASP A 74 -10.34 -20.91 2.27
CA ASP A 74 -10.46 -21.08 3.71
C ASP A 74 -11.07 -19.81 4.30
N TYR A 75 -11.90 -19.92 5.33
CA TYR A 75 -12.58 -18.79 5.95
C TYR A 75 -12.29 -18.76 7.43
N GLU A 76 -12.45 -17.58 8.01
CA GLU A 76 -12.61 -17.41 9.43
C GLU A 76 -14.00 -16.92 9.77
N ILE A 77 -14.46 -17.35 10.93
CA ILE A 77 -15.76 -17.00 11.47
C ILE A 77 -15.60 -16.11 12.69
N LEU A 78 -16.36 -15.01 12.65
CA LEU A 78 -16.68 -14.19 13.80
C LEU A 78 -18.16 -14.33 14.11
N VAL A 79 -18.46 -14.67 15.36
CA VAL A 79 -19.84 -14.72 15.87
C VAL A 79 -20.08 -13.46 16.67
N LYS A 80 -21.03 -12.64 16.22
CA LYS A 80 -21.54 -11.47 16.93
C LYS A 80 -22.94 -11.79 17.48
N GLU A 81 -23.54 -10.89 18.24
CA GLU A 81 -24.83 -11.11 18.92
C GLU A 81 -25.95 -11.58 17.97
N HIS A 82 -26.02 -11.03 16.75
CA HIS A 82 -27.08 -11.35 15.78
C HIS A 82 -26.59 -11.82 14.41
N CYS A 83 -25.28 -12.00 14.22
CA CYS A 83 -24.73 -12.43 12.93
C CYS A 83 -23.51 -13.33 13.05
N ILE A 84 -23.33 -14.15 12.02
CA ILE A 84 -22.14 -14.93 11.73
C ILE A 84 -21.48 -14.23 10.55
N GLU A 85 -20.24 -13.76 10.70
CA GLU A 85 -19.47 -13.13 9.64
C GLU A 85 -18.41 -14.10 9.10
N LEU A 86 -18.34 -14.20 7.77
CA LEU A 86 -17.28 -14.92 7.04
C LEU A 86 -16.25 -13.92 6.51
N GLY A 87 -14.97 -14.23 6.70
CA GLY A 87 -13.89 -13.39 6.20
C GLY A 87 -12.50 -13.92 6.55
N PRO A 88 -11.47 -13.06 6.53
CA PRO A 88 -11.51 -11.69 6.02
C PRO A 88 -11.86 -11.62 4.53
N PHE A 89 -12.39 -10.50 4.05
CA PHE A 89 -12.71 -10.30 2.64
C PHE A 89 -12.00 -9.05 2.10
N VAL A 90 -10.85 -9.28 1.46
CA VAL A 90 -9.89 -8.23 1.08
C VAL A 90 -9.78 -8.14 -0.43
N GLY A 91 -9.70 -6.93 -0.96
CA GLY A 91 -9.43 -6.69 -2.37
C GLY A 91 -8.21 -5.83 -2.63
N ILE A 92 -7.45 -6.17 -3.66
CA ILE A 92 -6.32 -5.40 -4.19
C ILE A 92 -6.78 -4.75 -5.50
N LEU A 93 -7.02 -3.44 -5.45
CA LEU A 93 -7.37 -2.65 -6.62
C LEU A 93 -6.09 -2.24 -7.36
N ALA A 94 -5.79 -2.93 -8.45
CA ALA A 94 -4.47 -2.95 -9.07
C ALA A 94 -4.40 -2.25 -10.43
N GLY A 95 -5.51 -1.84 -11.03
CA GLY A 95 -5.52 -1.26 -12.37
C GLY A 95 -6.83 -0.60 -12.76
N TYR A 96 -6.81 0.12 -13.89
CA TYR A 96 -8.03 0.69 -14.47
C TYR A 96 -8.79 -0.34 -15.31
N THR A 97 -8.06 -1.21 -16.02
CA THR A 97 -8.63 -2.22 -16.93
C THR A 97 -8.26 -3.64 -16.52
N GLU A 98 -9.10 -4.61 -16.89
CA GLU A 98 -8.85 -6.02 -16.61
C GLU A 98 -7.54 -6.48 -17.26
N SER A 99 -7.33 -6.12 -18.54
CA SER A 99 -6.14 -6.51 -19.31
C SER A 99 -4.84 -6.11 -18.60
N ASN A 100 -4.79 -4.90 -18.03
CA ASN A 100 -3.61 -4.41 -17.30
C ASN A 100 -3.36 -5.15 -15.99
N VAL A 101 -4.41 -5.65 -15.34
CA VAL A 101 -4.31 -6.49 -14.14
C VAL A 101 -3.91 -7.92 -14.51
N ALA A 102 -4.53 -8.49 -15.54
CA ALA A 102 -4.28 -9.84 -16.03
C ALA A 102 -2.82 -10.07 -16.44
N LYS A 103 -2.19 -9.06 -17.08
CA LYS A 103 -0.75 -9.08 -17.46
C LYS A 103 0.18 -9.15 -16.26
N ARG A 104 -0.22 -8.60 -15.11
CA ARG A 104 0.59 -8.54 -13.88
C ARG A 104 0.13 -9.54 -12.82
N ARG A 105 -0.85 -10.42 -13.11
CA ARG A 105 -1.43 -11.34 -12.10
C ARG A 105 -0.39 -12.19 -11.36
N LYS A 106 0.63 -12.66 -12.08
CA LYS A 106 1.71 -13.48 -11.49
C LYS A 106 2.55 -12.69 -10.49
N PHE A 107 2.78 -11.41 -10.74
CA PHE A 107 3.44 -10.52 -9.77
C PHE A 107 2.60 -10.38 -8.49
N PHE A 108 1.28 -10.31 -8.61
CA PHE A 108 0.39 -10.18 -7.46
C PHE A 108 0.31 -11.42 -6.57
N LEU A 109 0.81 -12.59 -7.01
CA LEU A 109 0.94 -13.78 -6.14
C LEU A 109 1.86 -13.52 -4.94
N ASN A 110 2.71 -12.49 -4.98
CA ASN A 110 3.52 -12.11 -3.82
C ASN A 110 2.66 -11.73 -2.60
N TYR A 111 1.49 -11.12 -2.82
CA TYR A 111 0.52 -10.77 -1.77
C TYR A 111 -0.15 -11.98 -1.12
N THR A 112 -0.11 -13.15 -1.76
CA THR A 112 -0.80 -14.36 -1.27
C THR A 112 0.18 -15.40 -0.71
N SER A 113 1.48 -15.09 -0.68
CA SER A 113 2.56 -15.97 -0.21
C SER A 113 2.35 -16.52 1.21
N CYS A 114 1.73 -15.73 2.09
CA CYS A 114 1.38 -16.13 3.46
C CYS A 114 -0.13 -16.30 3.66
N TYR A 115 -0.86 -16.80 2.65
CA TYR A 115 -2.32 -16.95 2.68
C TYR A 115 -2.83 -17.64 3.96
N HIS A 116 -2.20 -18.71 4.44
CA HIS A 116 -2.60 -19.42 5.67
C HIS A 116 -2.65 -18.56 6.95
N LYS A 117 -1.96 -17.40 6.96
CA LYS A 117 -2.01 -16.42 8.06
C LYS A 117 -3.08 -15.35 7.85
N ILE A 118 -3.58 -15.21 6.62
CA ILE A 118 -4.57 -14.21 6.23
C ILE A 118 -5.96 -14.85 6.18
N ASN A 119 -6.07 -16.04 5.57
CA ASN A 119 -7.32 -16.74 5.26
C ASN A 119 -8.32 -15.86 4.49
N GLY A 120 -9.53 -16.36 4.32
CA GLY A 120 -10.62 -15.65 3.68
C GLY A 120 -10.43 -15.49 2.17
N VAL A 121 -11.04 -14.44 1.64
CA VAL A 121 -11.08 -14.18 0.20
C VAL A 121 -10.18 -12.99 -0.12
N ILE A 122 -9.22 -13.21 -1.02
CA ILE A 122 -8.34 -12.17 -1.56
C ILE A 122 -8.67 -11.97 -3.03
N LEU A 123 -9.11 -10.76 -3.37
CA LEU A 123 -9.39 -10.35 -4.76
C LEU A 123 -8.23 -9.55 -5.35
N LEU A 124 -8.04 -9.72 -6.65
CA LEU A 124 -7.25 -8.86 -7.50
C LEU A 124 -8.16 -8.36 -8.63
N PHE A 125 -8.33 -7.05 -8.75
CA PHE A 125 -9.29 -6.48 -9.69
C PHE A 125 -8.91 -5.08 -10.18
N SER A 126 -9.65 -4.61 -11.17
CA SER A 126 -9.56 -3.29 -11.78
C SER A 126 -10.87 -2.51 -11.65
N LEU A 127 -10.86 -1.20 -11.94
CA LEU A 127 -12.09 -0.39 -11.92
C LEU A 127 -13.12 -0.83 -12.97
N GLU A 128 -12.67 -1.20 -14.16
CA GLU A 128 -13.52 -1.71 -15.25
C GLU A 128 -14.34 -2.95 -14.83
N GLN A 129 -13.82 -3.74 -13.89
CA GLN A 129 -14.45 -4.96 -13.40
C GLN A 129 -15.53 -4.72 -12.34
N ILE A 130 -15.74 -3.47 -11.90
CA ILE A 130 -16.71 -3.11 -10.88
C ILE A 130 -18.02 -2.70 -11.54
N ASP A 131 -19.07 -3.47 -11.27
CA ASP A 131 -20.44 -3.06 -11.55
C ASP A 131 -20.97 -2.24 -10.36
N ARG A 132 -21.09 -0.92 -10.57
CA ARG A 132 -21.56 0.02 -9.55
C ARG A 132 -23.06 -0.08 -9.27
N GLN A 133 -23.86 -0.59 -10.20
CA GLN A 133 -25.31 -0.74 -10.01
C GLN A 133 -25.62 -2.01 -9.22
N LEU A 134 -24.92 -3.10 -9.55
CA LEU A 134 -25.09 -4.38 -8.87
C LEU A 134 -24.24 -4.52 -7.60
N GLU A 135 -23.32 -3.58 -7.35
CA GLU A 135 -22.32 -3.64 -6.28
C GLU A 135 -21.54 -4.97 -6.29
N LYS A 136 -21.17 -5.40 -7.50
CA LYS A 136 -20.45 -6.64 -7.77
C LYS A 136 -19.13 -6.38 -8.47
N VAL A 137 -18.21 -7.33 -8.33
CA VAL A 137 -16.90 -7.30 -8.97
C VAL A 137 -16.64 -8.63 -9.66
N ASN A 138 -16.33 -8.57 -10.96
CA ASN A 138 -15.78 -9.70 -11.69
C ASN A 138 -14.27 -9.72 -11.50
N ALA A 139 -13.77 -10.45 -10.50
CA ALA A 139 -12.38 -10.36 -10.05
C ALA A 139 -11.56 -11.61 -10.39
N PHE A 140 -10.24 -11.48 -10.23
CA PHE A 140 -9.34 -12.61 -10.03
C PHE A 140 -9.31 -12.93 -8.53
N ILE A 141 -9.87 -14.08 -8.14
CA ILE A 141 -9.95 -14.56 -6.76
C ILE A 141 -8.77 -15.51 -6.53
N TYR A 142 -8.02 -15.33 -5.44
CA TYR A 142 -6.94 -16.26 -5.12
C TYR A 142 -7.49 -17.62 -4.71
N ASN A 143 -7.10 -18.68 -5.44
CA ASN A 143 -7.43 -20.06 -5.11
C ASN A 143 -6.23 -20.70 -4.39
N PRO A 144 -6.30 -20.93 -3.06
CA PRO A 144 -5.18 -21.46 -2.29
C PRO A 144 -4.81 -22.91 -2.65
N GLN A 145 -5.77 -23.69 -3.18
CA GLN A 145 -5.55 -25.07 -3.62
C GLN A 145 -4.72 -25.12 -4.91
N LYS A 146 -5.05 -24.22 -5.87
CA LYS A 146 -4.31 -24.08 -7.13
C LYS A 146 -3.05 -23.20 -7.00
N LYS A 147 -2.93 -22.46 -5.89
CA LYS A 147 -1.92 -21.42 -5.68
C LYS A 147 -1.85 -20.40 -6.82
N ASP A 148 -3.01 -20.11 -7.43
CA ASP A 148 -3.13 -19.20 -8.56
C ASP A 148 -4.44 -18.41 -8.49
N TRP A 149 -4.58 -17.47 -9.41
CA TRP A 149 -5.78 -16.64 -9.55
C TRP A 149 -6.84 -17.32 -10.43
N GLU A 150 -8.08 -17.36 -9.96
CA GLU A 150 -9.24 -17.87 -10.68
C GLU A 150 -10.26 -16.76 -10.91
N LYS A 151 -10.87 -16.70 -12.10
CA LYS A 151 -11.90 -15.69 -12.36
C LYS A 151 -13.19 -16.06 -11.63
N GLY A 152 -13.84 -15.07 -11.03
CA GLY A 152 -15.15 -15.24 -10.43
C GLY A 152 -15.83 -13.92 -10.09
N MET A 153 -17.14 -13.96 -9.92
CA MET A 153 -17.93 -12.81 -9.51
C MET A 153 -18.16 -12.86 -8.00
N THR A 154 -18.04 -11.72 -7.34
CA THR A 154 -18.25 -11.56 -5.89
C THR A 154 -18.84 -10.18 -5.59
N GLY A 155 -19.27 -9.93 -4.36
CA GLY A 155 -19.59 -8.56 -3.90
C GLY A 155 -18.35 -7.67 -3.78
N ILE A 156 -18.54 -6.38 -3.51
CA ILE A 156 -17.42 -5.47 -3.17
C ILE A 156 -16.72 -5.98 -1.90
N PRO A 157 -15.38 -6.10 -1.88
CA PRO A 157 -14.62 -6.53 -0.71
C PRO A 157 -14.82 -5.62 0.49
N ALA A 158 -14.72 -6.17 1.70
CA ALA A 158 -14.88 -5.39 2.94
C ALA A 158 -13.76 -4.37 3.13
N VAL A 159 -12.55 -4.69 2.67
CA VAL A 159 -11.37 -3.82 2.74
C VAL A 159 -10.69 -3.77 1.37
N ILE A 160 -10.27 -2.57 0.94
CA ILE A 160 -9.55 -2.38 -0.32
C ILE A 160 -8.16 -1.83 -0.08
N PHE A 161 -7.15 -2.57 -0.52
CA PHE A 161 -5.81 -2.05 -0.74
C PHE A 161 -5.72 -1.41 -2.13
N LYS A 162 -5.61 -0.08 -2.17
CA LYS A 162 -5.62 0.67 -3.43
C LYS A 162 -4.20 0.94 -3.95
N LYS A 163 -3.90 0.51 -5.17
CA LYS A 163 -2.59 0.69 -5.84
C LYS A 163 -2.61 1.61 -7.06
N ILE A 164 -3.72 2.30 -7.33
CA ILE A 164 -3.88 3.23 -8.45
C ILE A 164 -4.36 4.60 -7.96
N ARG A 165 -4.20 5.65 -8.78
CA ARG A 165 -4.88 6.93 -8.51
C ARG A 165 -6.37 6.77 -8.80
N LEU A 166 -7.21 7.43 -8.00
CA LEU A 166 -8.66 7.43 -8.18
C LEU A 166 -9.15 8.86 -8.38
N SER A 167 -10.16 9.02 -9.23
CA SER A 167 -10.98 10.23 -9.23
C SER A 167 -11.75 10.32 -7.90
N GLN A 168 -12.25 11.51 -7.58
CA GLN A 168 -13.05 11.72 -6.36
C GLN A 168 -14.28 10.80 -6.36
N GLN A 169 -15.02 10.72 -7.46
CA GLN A 169 -16.20 9.84 -7.60
C GLN A 169 -15.89 8.37 -7.29
N TRP A 170 -14.77 7.84 -7.79
CA TRP A 170 -14.38 6.46 -7.50
C TRP A 170 -13.95 6.26 -6.05
N ARG A 171 -13.26 7.26 -5.46
CA ARG A 171 -12.89 7.19 -4.05
C ARG A 171 -14.12 7.16 -3.17
N ASP A 172 -15.07 8.06 -3.39
CA ASP A 172 -16.31 8.16 -2.61
C ASP A 172 -17.13 6.87 -2.72
N PHE A 173 -17.27 6.33 -3.94
CA PHE A 173 -17.96 5.05 -4.16
C PHE A 173 -17.34 3.91 -3.33
N LEU A 174 -16.02 3.74 -3.39
CA LEU A 174 -15.33 2.65 -2.70
C LEU A 174 -15.29 2.85 -1.18
N VAL A 175 -15.07 4.08 -0.70
CA VAL A 175 -15.11 4.42 0.73
C VAL A 175 -16.49 4.15 1.31
N ASN A 176 -17.56 4.60 0.62
CA ASN A 176 -18.94 4.34 1.06
C ASN A 176 -19.26 2.85 1.07
N ASN A 177 -18.83 2.11 0.04
CA ASN A 177 -19.05 0.66 -0.08
C ASN A 177 -18.16 -0.19 0.83
N THR A 178 -17.08 0.35 1.42
CA THR A 178 -16.25 -0.39 2.39
C THR A 178 -16.49 0.07 3.81
N GLY A 179 -17.20 1.17 4.03
CA GLY A 179 -17.38 1.76 5.36
C GLY A 179 -16.13 2.48 5.85
N GLY A 180 -15.34 3.05 4.94
CA GLY A 180 -14.08 3.73 5.25
C GLY A 180 -12.82 2.88 5.12
N TYR A 181 -12.94 1.57 4.88
CA TYR A 181 -11.80 0.65 4.85
C TYR A 181 -11.13 0.53 3.47
N VAL A 182 -10.86 1.67 2.84
CA VAL A 182 -9.89 1.77 1.74
C VAL A 182 -8.61 2.36 2.32
N PHE A 183 -7.48 1.68 2.18
CA PHE A 183 -6.19 2.22 2.62
C PHE A 183 -5.25 2.50 1.44
N ASN A 184 -4.34 3.42 1.69
CA ASN A 184 -3.65 4.23 0.70
C ASN A 184 -4.63 5.01 -0.20
N ASP A 185 -5.81 5.35 0.28
CA ASP A 185 -6.95 5.87 -0.49
C ASP A 185 -6.66 7.21 -1.22
N TYR A 186 -5.95 8.11 -0.55
CA TYR A 186 -5.45 9.37 -1.10
C TYR A 186 -3.97 9.29 -1.47
N VAL A 187 -3.59 9.89 -2.61
CA VAL A 187 -2.18 9.98 -3.02
C VAL A 187 -1.83 11.46 -3.10
N PRO A 188 -1.24 12.03 -2.04
CA PRO A 188 -0.81 13.41 -2.05
C PRO A 188 0.19 13.65 -3.17
N ASP A 189 0.17 14.85 -3.70
CA ASP A 189 1.22 15.32 -4.56
C ASP A 189 2.43 15.84 -3.78
N LYS A 190 3.53 16.10 -4.51
CA LYS A 190 4.80 16.51 -3.87
C LYS A 190 4.68 17.80 -3.07
N TYR A 191 3.83 18.73 -3.52
CA TYR A 191 3.69 20.02 -2.87
C TYR A 191 2.80 19.94 -1.63
N GLU A 192 1.75 19.11 -1.67
CA GLU A 192 0.92 18.85 -0.49
C GLU A 192 1.75 18.26 0.66
N VAL A 193 2.59 17.25 0.39
CA VAL A 193 3.48 16.67 1.42
C VAL A 193 4.43 17.73 1.98
N TYR A 194 5.02 18.57 1.11
CA TYR A 194 5.87 19.67 1.56
C TYR A 194 5.13 20.64 2.50
N LEU A 195 3.93 21.08 2.11
CA LEU A 195 3.12 21.98 2.94
C LEU A 195 2.74 21.37 4.29
N TRP A 196 2.47 20.06 4.33
CA TRP A 196 2.12 19.40 5.59
C TRP A 196 3.27 19.26 6.55
N LEU A 197 4.50 19.14 6.06
CA LEU A 197 5.66 18.82 6.88
C LEU A 197 6.52 20.05 7.23
N ARG A 198 6.60 21.05 6.34
CA ARG A 198 7.50 22.22 6.52
C ARG A 198 7.19 23.08 7.74
N ASP A 199 5.95 23.06 8.21
CA ASP A 199 5.46 23.88 9.32
C ASP A 199 5.31 23.05 10.61
N GLU A 200 5.64 21.75 10.58
CA GLU A 200 5.53 20.88 11.75
C GLU A 200 6.86 20.83 12.53
N GLN A 201 6.87 21.48 13.69
CA GLN A 201 8.08 21.65 14.52
C GLN A 201 8.76 20.32 14.88
N GLU A 202 7.98 19.27 15.17
CA GLU A 202 8.50 17.93 15.45
C GLU A 202 9.28 17.33 14.27
N ILE A 203 8.95 17.72 13.03
CA ILE A 203 9.63 17.24 11.82
C ILE A 203 10.85 18.12 11.51
N VAL A 204 10.68 19.44 11.42
CA VAL A 204 11.78 20.33 11.01
C VAL A 204 12.93 20.39 12.02
N ASN A 205 12.69 20.01 13.28
CA ASN A 205 13.75 19.88 14.29
C ASN A 205 14.67 18.67 14.07
N VAL A 206 14.23 17.65 13.32
CA VAL A 206 14.95 16.37 13.18
C VAL A 206 15.39 16.07 11.75
N ILE A 207 14.85 16.78 10.75
CA ILE A 207 15.21 16.60 9.35
C ILE A 207 15.03 17.88 8.54
N ASN A 208 15.94 18.13 7.59
CA ASN A 208 15.82 19.24 6.66
C ASN A 208 14.84 18.89 5.52
N ILE A 209 14.08 19.90 5.08
CA ILE A 209 13.18 19.79 3.93
C ILE A 209 13.61 20.85 2.91
N PRO A 210 13.88 20.48 1.65
CA PRO A 210 14.33 21.43 0.64
C PRO A 210 13.25 22.47 0.36
N GLU A 211 13.66 23.73 0.28
CA GLU A 211 12.72 24.82 0.02
C GLU A 211 12.02 24.59 -1.31
N THR A 212 10.68 24.58 -1.27
CA THR A 212 9.85 24.20 -2.41
C THR A 212 8.74 25.22 -2.60
N ILE A 213 8.54 25.62 -3.86
CA ILE A 213 7.40 26.45 -4.25
C ILE A 213 6.62 25.80 -5.39
N LYS A 214 5.31 26.04 -5.40
CA LYS A 214 4.45 25.74 -6.54
C LYS A 214 4.65 26.81 -7.60
N LEU A 215 5.02 26.42 -8.82
CA LEU A 215 5.35 27.36 -9.89
C LEU A 215 4.08 27.82 -10.62
N THR A 216 3.68 29.06 -10.35
CA THR A 216 2.48 29.72 -10.92
C THR A 216 2.80 31.04 -11.61
N SER A 217 4.02 31.58 -11.48
CA SER A 217 4.42 32.81 -12.16
C SER A 217 5.91 32.86 -12.52
N LYS A 218 6.27 33.69 -13.50
CA LYS A 218 7.66 33.93 -13.91
C LYS A 218 8.48 34.57 -12.78
N HIS A 219 7.86 35.45 -12.00
CA HIS A 219 8.52 36.13 -10.89
C HIS A 219 9.01 35.14 -9.82
N GLN A 220 8.23 34.09 -9.54
CA GLN A 220 8.63 33.01 -8.65
C GLN A 220 9.89 32.28 -9.14
N LEU A 221 9.98 31.99 -10.44
CA LEU A 221 11.19 31.39 -11.04
C LEU A 221 12.40 32.29 -10.83
N ILE A 222 12.29 33.58 -11.18
CA ILE A 222 13.37 34.56 -11.06
C ILE A 222 13.84 34.67 -9.59
N ASN A 223 12.91 34.75 -8.65
CA ASN A 223 13.24 34.85 -7.22
C ASN A 223 13.96 33.60 -6.70
N MET A 224 13.51 32.41 -7.07
CA MET A 224 14.16 31.16 -6.66
C MET A 224 15.57 31.04 -7.25
N VAL A 225 15.75 31.41 -8.52
CA VAL A 225 17.05 31.36 -9.20
C VAL A 225 18.03 32.38 -8.60
N ALA A 226 17.54 33.54 -8.18
CA ALA A 226 18.35 34.52 -7.44
C ALA A 226 18.78 34.01 -6.06
N LYS A 227 17.94 33.19 -5.41
CA LYS A 227 18.20 32.67 -4.05
C LYS A 227 19.10 31.43 -4.03
N PHE A 228 18.98 30.55 -5.02
CA PHE A 228 19.67 29.26 -5.05
C PHE A 228 20.48 29.10 -6.34
N SER A 229 21.71 28.62 -6.23
CA SER A 229 22.60 28.38 -7.37
C SER A 229 22.01 27.39 -8.38
N GLU A 230 21.32 26.35 -7.88
CA GLU A 230 20.65 25.35 -8.68
C GLU A 230 19.30 24.97 -8.07
N LEU A 231 18.34 24.71 -8.96
CA LEU A 231 16.98 24.33 -8.67
C LEU A 231 16.62 23.06 -9.43
N MET A 232 15.64 22.34 -8.89
CA MET A 232 15.04 21.20 -9.53
C MET A 232 13.58 21.53 -9.89
N LEU A 233 13.31 21.61 -11.19
CA LEU A 233 11.94 21.66 -11.72
C LEU A 233 11.38 20.25 -11.73
N LYS A 234 10.25 20.03 -11.05
CA LYS A 234 9.59 18.72 -10.98
C LYS A 234 8.11 18.83 -11.30
N PRO A 235 7.52 17.88 -12.06
CA PRO A 235 6.08 17.74 -12.12
C PRO A 235 5.51 17.42 -10.73
N ILE A 236 4.45 18.11 -10.34
CA ILE A 236 3.75 17.91 -9.05
C ILE A 236 3.25 16.46 -8.95
N LYS A 237 2.68 15.95 -10.04
CA LYS A 237 2.26 14.57 -10.21
C LYS A 237 3.22 13.87 -11.17
N GLY A 238 3.71 12.70 -10.77
CA GLY A 238 4.64 11.92 -11.57
C GLY A 238 5.42 10.94 -10.69
N SER A 239 6.20 10.08 -11.33
CA SER A 239 7.02 9.06 -10.67
C SER A 239 8.29 8.83 -11.48
N GLN A 240 9.27 8.14 -10.88
CA GLN A 240 10.49 7.67 -11.56
C GLN A 240 11.38 8.79 -12.13
N GLY A 241 11.32 10.00 -11.57
CA GLY A 241 12.14 11.12 -12.01
C GLY A 241 11.85 11.65 -13.43
N LYS A 242 10.76 11.22 -14.07
CA LYS A 242 10.39 11.69 -15.41
C LYS A 242 9.99 13.17 -15.37
N GLY A 243 10.56 13.95 -16.29
CA GLY A 243 10.31 15.39 -16.40
C GLY A 243 11.01 16.23 -15.34
N ILE A 244 12.00 15.68 -14.63
CA ILE A 244 12.85 16.44 -13.72
C ILE A 244 13.94 17.14 -14.53
N GLU A 245 14.08 18.44 -14.32
CA GLU A 245 15.08 19.28 -14.98
C GLU A 245 15.83 20.14 -13.96
N VAL A 246 17.10 20.43 -14.24
CA VAL A 246 17.93 21.31 -13.40
C VAL A 246 17.92 22.71 -14.01
N ILE A 247 17.54 23.69 -13.18
CA ILE A 247 17.50 25.11 -13.57
C ILE A 247 18.52 25.89 -12.76
N ASN A 248 19.26 26.78 -13.40
CA ASN A 248 20.24 27.66 -12.79
C ASN A 248 20.30 29.01 -13.52
N GLN A 249 21.20 29.88 -13.05
CA GLN A 249 21.40 31.23 -13.61
C GLN A 249 21.74 31.24 -15.12
N ASN A 250 22.30 30.14 -15.65
CA ASN A 250 22.71 30.08 -17.04
C ASN A 250 21.58 29.67 -17.99
N ASN A 251 20.60 28.89 -17.53
CA ASN A 251 19.55 28.33 -18.40
C ASN A 251 18.12 28.79 -18.06
N TYR A 252 17.88 29.49 -16.95
CA TYR A 252 16.51 29.83 -16.53
C TYR A 252 15.71 30.65 -17.58
N ASN A 253 16.39 31.42 -18.43
CA ASN A 253 15.77 32.20 -19.49
C ASN A 253 14.99 31.33 -20.49
N GLU A 254 15.42 30.09 -20.72
CA GLU A 254 14.74 29.12 -21.59
C GLU A 254 13.36 28.73 -21.05
N TYR A 255 13.16 28.86 -19.74
CA TYR A 255 11.95 28.48 -19.02
C TYR A 255 10.97 29.65 -18.83
N ILE A 256 11.41 30.90 -19.04
CA ILE A 256 10.59 32.11 -18.86
C ILE A 256 9.32 32.08 -19.72
N ASN A 257 9.40 31.55 -20.94
CA ASN A 257 8.29 31.57 -21.89
C ASN A 257 7.58 30.21 -22.05
N GLN A 258 7.96 29.22 -21.24
CA GLN A 258 7.31 27.91 -21.27
C GLN A 258 5.97 27.90 -20.52
N LYS A 259 5.11 26.93 -20.82
CA LYS A 259 3.82 26.71 -20.15
C LYS A 259 3.95 25.96 -18.80
N ILE A 260 5.02 26.21 -18.07
CA ILE A 260 5.32 25.58 -16.77
C ILE A 260 4.64 26.27 -15.58
N TYR A 261 4.13 27.49 -15.78
CA TYR A 261 3.43 28.30 -14.78
C TYR A 261 1.97 27.91 -14.55
N SER A 262 1.55 26.74 -15.05
CA SER A 262 0.19 26.22 -14.90
C SER A 262 -0.12 25.71 -13.49
N GLY A 263 0.85 25.78 -12.57
CA GLY A 263 0.71 25.18 -11.24
C GLY A 263 0.76 23.66 -11.26
N ASN A 264 1.28 23.05 -12.33
CA ASN A 264 1.52 21.60 -12.44
C ASN A 264 2.96 21.22 -12.13
N TYR A 265 3.83 22.21 -11.86
CA TYR A 265 5.24 22.03 -11.53
C TYR A 265 5.57 22.67 -10.18
N ILE A 266 6.57 22.11 -9.52
CA ILE A 266 7.26 22.73 -8.39
C ILE A 266 8.68 23.12 -8.79
N LEU A 267 9.18 24.20 -8.21
CA LEU A 267 10.60 24.48 -8.11
C LEU A 267 11.05 24.14 -6.71
N GLN A 268 12.08 23.31 -6.62
CA GLN A 268 12.65 22.89 -5.35
C GLN A 268 14.15 23.21 -5.33
N GLN A 269 14.66 23.66 -4.18
CA GLN A 269 16.10 23.79 -3.96
C GLN A 269 16.81 22.48 -4.34
N ARG A 270 17.83 22.56 -5.22
CA ARG A 270 18.69 21.41 -5.47
C ARG A 270 19.64 21.25 -4.30
N ILE A 271 19.73 20.05 -3.74
CA ILE A 271 20.68 19.72 -2.68
C ILE A 271 21.88 19.03 -3.32
N THR A 272 23.09 19.45 -2.96
CA THR A 272 24.34 18.76 -3.32
C THR A 272 24.48 17.53 -2.43
N LEU A 273 23.92 16.42 -2.92
CA LEU A 273 23.85 15.17 -2.18
C LEU A 273 25.21 14.47 -2.09
N LEU A 274 25.39 13.69 -1.02
CA LEU A 274 26.53 12.83 -0.79
C LEU A 274 26.80 11.99 -2.05
N ASN A 275 28.02 12.13 -2.55
CA ASN A 275 28.49 11.41 -3.72
C ASN A 275 29.56 10.40 -3.29
N ILE A 276 29.37 9.14 -3.70
CA ILE A 276 30.33 8.07 -3.49
C ILE A 276 30.63 7.44 -4.84
N GLU A 277 31.91 7.43 -5.23
CA GLU A 277 32.36 6.89 -6.52
C GLU A 277 31.57 7.45 -7.73
N ASN A 278 31.34 8.77 -7.75
CA ASN A 278 30.54 9.48 -8.76
C ASN A 278 29.04 9.16 -8.79
N SER A 279 28.54 8.40 -7.81
CA SER A 279 27.12 8.08 -7.65
C SER A 279 26.50 8.85 -6.49
N ILE A 280 25.37 9.53 -6.76
CA ILE A 280 24.54 10.12 -5.72
C ILE A 280 23.93 9.01 -4.85
N VAL A 281 23.99 9.18 -3.53
CA VAL A 281 23.44 8.23 -2.56
C VAL A 281 22.12 8.73 -2.00
N ASP A 282 21.09 7.88 -2.04
CA ASP A 282 19.85 8.08 -1.29
C ASP A 282 19.42 6.81 -0.56
N PHE A 283 18.56 6.95 0.45
CA PHE A 283 18.08 5.89 1.30
C PHE A 283 16.55 5.77 1.21
N ARG A 284 16.08 4.64 0.68
CA ARG A 284 14.67 4.25 0.63
C ARG A 284 14.34 3.43 1.88
N LEU A 285 13.57 3.99 2.80
CA LEU A 285 12.98 3.24 3.90
C LEU A 285 11.58 2.74 3.49
N ILE A 286 11.35 1.44 3.61
CA ILE A 286 10.04 0.82 3.42
C ILE A 286 9.30 0.81 4.76
N LEU A 287 8.11 1.42 4.80
CA LEU A 287 7.29 1.52 6.00
C LEU A 287 5.89 0.98 5.73
N VAL A 288 5.45 -0.01 6.52
CA VAL A 288 4.12 -0.64 6.36
C VAL A 288 3.40 -0.69 7.69
N LYS A 289 2.07 -0.71 7.69
CA LYS A 289 1.32 -1.04 8.90
C LYS A 289 1.29 -2.54 9.13
N ASN A 290 1.39 -2.93 10.39
CA ASN A 290 1.30 -4.31 10.82
C ASN A 290 -0.14 -4.74 11.13
N GLU A 291 -0.30 -5.97 11.59
CA GLU A 291 -1.56 -6.61 11.99
C GLU A 291 -2.28 -5.94 13.17
N LYS A 292 -1.65 -4.96 13.83
CA LYS A 292 -2.25 -4.15 14.90
C LYS A 292 -2.53 -2.71 14.46
N GLY A 293 -2.27 -2.40 13.18
CA GLY A 293 -2.42 -1.05 12.63
C GLY A 293 -1.28 -0.09 12.96
N TYR A 294 -0.18 -0.56 13.57
CA TYR A 294 0.99 0.27 13.86
C TYR A 294 2.00 0.24 12.71
N TRP A 295 2.65 1.38 12.45
CA TRP A 295 3.72 1.48 11.47
C TRP A 295 4.96 0.67 11.90
N GLU A 296 5.53 -0.09 10.97
CA GLU A 296 6.71 -0.93 11.14
C GLU A 296 7.71 -0.63 10.00
N PRO A 297 8.93 -0.17 10.32
CA PRO A 297 10.03 -0.09 9.36
C PRO A 297 10.45 -1.49 8.93
N MET A 298 10.46 -1.75 7.63
CA MET A 298 10.74 -3.09 7.09
C MET A 298 12.20 -3.24 6.69
N ASP A 299 12.66 -2.41 5.77
CA ASP A 299 14.02 -2.43 5.24
C ASP A 299 14.46 -1.02 4.86
N LEU A 300 15.76 -0.77 5.01
CA LEU A 300 16.44 0.44 4.58
C LEU A 300 17.34 0.06 3.40
N ILE A 301 16.97 0.52 2.21
CA ILE A 301 17.67 0.21 0.96
C ILE A 301 18.43 1.44 0.50
N VAL A 302 19.71 1.27 0.23
CA VAL A 302 20.57 2.32 -0.32
C VAL A 302 20.47 2.27 -1.84
N ARG A 303 20.20 3.42 -2.45
CA ARG A 303 20.14 3.58 -3.90
C ARG A 303 21.31 4.45 -4.33
N LEU A 304 22.12 3.91 -5.24
CA LEU A 304 23.23 4.58 -5.89
C LEU A 304 22.79 5.00 -7.29
N GLY A 305 22.80 6.30 -7.56
CA GLY A 305 22.52 6.83 -8.89
C GLY A 305 23.48 6.35 -9.95
N ASP A 306 23.02 6.38 -11.21
CA ASP A 306 23.90 6.18 -12.37
C ASP A 306 24.96 7.30 -12.40
N PRO A 307 26.27 6.97 -12.53
CA PRO A 307 27.33 7.98 -12.47
C PRO A 307 27.09 9.18 -13.38
N GLY A 308 27.19 10.38 -12.83
CA GLY A 308 27.02 11.65 -13.57
C GLY A 308 25.58 12.10 -13.81
N LYS A 309 24.55 11.34 -13.39
CA LYS A 309 23.15 11.81 -13.44
C LYS A 309 22.77 12.63 -12.21
N ALA A 310 21.89 13.61 -12.41
CA ALA A 310 21.39 14.48 -11.34
C ALA A 310 20.36 13.81 -10.39
N VAL A 311 19.92 12.57 -10.70
CA VAL A 311 18.93 11.82 -9.92
C VAL A 311 19.43 10.40 -9.64
N SER A 312 19.21 9.92 -8.42
CA SER A 312 19.65 8.61 -7.94
C SER A 312 18.68 7.46 -8.26
N ASN A 313 17.78 7.67 -9.21
CA ASN A 313 16.68 6.74 -9.44
C ASN A 313 17.17 5.41 -10.04
N VAL A 314 17.01 4.31 -9.31
CA VAL A 314 17.43 2.95 -9.73
C VAL A 314 16.82 2.55 -11.07
N SER A 315 15.57 2.94 -11.35
CA SER A 315 14.92 2.65 -12.64
C SER A 315 15.55 3.39 -13.85
N ALA A 316 16.55 4.24 -13.63
CA ALA A 316 17.29 4.98 -14.65
C ALA A 316 18.75 4.49 -14.81
N GLY A 317 19.09 3.32 -14.25
CA GLY A 317 20.43 2.69 -14.33
C GLY A 317 21.19 2.60 -13.00
N GLY A 318 20.60 3.06 -11.90
CA GLY A 318 21.21 3.00 -10.57
C GLY A 318 21.27 1.59 -9.95
N LYS A 319 22.02 1.45 -8.85
CA LYS A 319 22.16 0.18 -8.09
C LYS A 319 21.40 0.28 -6.77
N ALA A 320 20.83 -0.83 -6.32
CA ALA A 320 20.27 -0.95 -4.97
C ALA A 320 21.19 -1.84 -4.12
N LEU A 321 21.36 -1.50 -2.85
CA LEU A 321 22.16 -2.26 -1.89
C LEU A 321 21.44 -2.31 -0.55
N ASP A 322 21.61 -3.42 0.17
CA ASP A 322 21.30 -3.43 1.60
C ASP A 322 22.18 -2.42 2.34
N TYR A 323 21.62 -1.77 3.36
CA TYR A 323 22.35 -0.81 4.16
C TYR A 323 23.66 -1.36 4.73
N CYS A 324 23.65 -2.55 5.34
CA CYS A 324 24.87 -3.11 5.94
C CYS A 324 25.93 -3.40 4.87
N GLN A 325 25.51 -3.96 3.72
CA GLN A 325 26.40 -4.20 2.58
C GLN A 325 27.00 -2.90 2.02
N PHE A 326 26.22 -1.83 1.94
CA PHE A 326 26.71 -0.52 1.52
C PHE A 326 27.79 0.00 2.47
N ILE A 327 27.55 -0.09 3.79
CA ILE A 327 28.52 0.34 4.80
C ILE A 327 29.84 -0.43 4.67
N GLU A 328 29.77 -1.76 4.56
CA GLU A 328 30.95 -2.63 4.43
C GLU A 328 31.74 -2.33 3.15
N ARG A 329 31.03 -2.22 2.02
CA ARG A 329 31.64 -2.05 0.70
C ARG A 329 32.38 -0.73 0.53
N TYR A 330 31.77 0.36 0.98
CA TYR A 330 32.27 1.72 0.73
C TYR A 330 33.05 2.31 1.91
N GLN A 331 33.18 1.56 3.01
CA GLN A 331 33.92 1.97 4.21
C GLN A 331 33.55 3.39 4.69
N VAL A 332 32.27 3.75 4.57
CA VAL A 332 31.78 5.09 4.93
C VAL A 332 31.94 5.37 6.43
N GLY A 333 32.03 6.64 6.82
CA GLY A 333 32.42 7.05 8.17
C GLY A 333 31.57 6.49 9.32
N GLU A 334 32.13 6.47 10.54
CA GLU A 334 31.55 5.86 11.75
C GLU A 334 30.09 6.27 12.03
N ARG A 335 29.72 7.53 11.74
CA ARG A 335 28.34 8.02 11.89
C ARG A 335 27.32 7.22 11.06
N LEU A 336 27.71 6.80 9.86
CA LEU A 336 26.91 5.93 8.99
C LEU A 336 27.06 4.45 9.36
N LYS A 337 28.12 4.03 10.05
CA LYS A 337 28.23 2.63 10.50
C LYS A 337 27.30 2.31 11.69
N ALA A 338 26.93 3.32 12.46
CA ALA A 338 26.15 3.13 13.69
C ALA A 338 24.73 2.62 13.42
N VAL A 339 24.30 1.61 14.19
CA VAL A 339 22.90 1.15 14.29
C VAL A 339 21.95 2.34 14.50
N ASN A 340 22.41 3.35 15.26
CA ASN A 340 21.70 4.59 15.50
C ASN A 340 21.25 5.31 14.22
N PHE A 341 21.97 5.25 13.10
CA PHE A 341 21.53 5.97 11.88
C PHE A 341 20.30 5.33 11.25
N LYS A 342 20.30 4.01 11.08
CA LYS A 342 19.12 3.28 10.60
C LYS A 342 17.91 3.47 11.53
N GLU A 343 18.15 3.43 12.85
CA GLU A 343 17.11 3.70 13.85
C GLU A 343 16.61 5.15 13.80
N THR A 344 17.50 6.12 13.60
CA THR A 344 17.16 7.54 13.45
C THR A 344 16.25 7.75 12.23
N LEU A 345 16.62 7.21 11.06
CA LEU A 345 15.78 7.26 9.86
C LEU A 345 14.42 6.59 10.09
N SER A 346 14.40 5.50 10.84
CA SER A 346 13.17 4.79 11.21
C SER A 346 12.26 5.66 12.09
N GLN A 347 12.81 6.32 13.11
CA GLN A 347 12.04 7.23 13.97
C GLN A 347 11.49 8.44 13.20
N ILE A 348 12.32 9.07 12.36
CA ILE A 348 11.90 10.20 11.52
C ILE A 348 10.79 9.75 10.55
N ALA A 349 10.94 8.58 9.92
CA ALA A 349 9.91 8.02 9.04
C ALA A 349 8.57 7.78 9.76
N LEU A 350 8.61 7.30 11.01
CA LEU A 350 7.41 7.13 11.84
C LEU A 350 6.75 8.48 12.14
N LEU A 351 7.53 9.51 12.48
CA LEU A 351 7.02 10.87 12.70
C LEU A 351 6.35 11.42 11.44
N ILE A 352 7.00 11.33 10.28
CA ILE A 352 6.46 11.77 8.99
C ILE A 352 5.15 11.03 8.66
N ALA A 353 5.12 9.70 8.80
CA ALA A 353 3.94 8.91 8.49
C ALA A 353 2.76 9.28 9.40
N ASN A 354 3.01 9.48 10.70
CA ASN A 354 1.97 9.89 11.66
C ASN A 354 1.47 11.32 11.38
N SER A 355 2.36 12.25 11.03
CA SER A 355 2.02 13.60 10.59
C SER A 355 1.04 13.60 9.40
N ILE A 356 1.31 12.79 8.38
CA ILE A 356 0.45 12.69 7.21
C ILE A 356 -0.90 12.06 7.57
N VAL A 357 -0.91 11.01 8.40
CA VAL A 357 -2.17 10.38 8.85
C VAL A 357 -3.04 11.35 9.66
N LYS A 358 -2.46 12.29 10.43
CA LYS A 358 -3.21 13.34 11.14
C LYS A 358 -4.02 14.24 10.19
N LYS A 359 -3.72 14.27 8.89
CA LYS A 359 -4.51 15.00 7.88
C LYS A 359 -5.79 14.24 7.44
N GLY A 360 -6.12 13.12 8.10
CA GLY A 360 -7.30 12.31 7.80
C GLY A 360 -7.10 11.31 6.66
N ILE A 361 -5.85 11.05 6.26
CA ILE A 361 -5.53 10.14 5.16
C ILE A 361 -5.28 8.74 5.68
N HIS A 362 -5.93 7.76 5.07
CA HIS A 362 -5.79 6.38 5.49
C HIS A 362 -4.64 5.70 4.74
N LEU A 363 -3.45 5.65 5.35
CA LEU A 363 -2.26 4.99 4.79
C LEU A 363 -1.92 3.70 5.53
N GLY A 364 -1.34 2.74 4.81
CA GLY A 364 -0.76 1.50 5.37
C GLY A 364 0.52 1.03 4.69
N ASN A 365 0.98 1.71 3.63
CA ASN A 365 2.17 1.34 2.87
C ASN A 365 2.88 2.58 2.32
N LEU A 366 4.14 2.79 2.65
CA LEU A 366 4.93 3.96 2.26
C LEU A 366 6.37 3.57 1.89
N GLY A 367 6.95 4.35 0.99
CA GLY A 367 8.40 4.41 0.79
C GLY A 367 8.86 5.84 1.04
N ILE A 368 9.78 6.04 1.98
CA ILE A 368 10.29 7.37 2.32
C ILE A 368 11.74 7.45 1.86
N ASP A 369 12.04 8.48 1.08
CA ASP A 369 13.35 8.72 0.51
C ASP A 369 14.07 9.80 1.30
N PHE A 370 15.20 9.43 1.87
CA PHE A 370 16.12 10.30 2.56
C PHE A 370 17.41 10.44 1.76
N ALA A 371 18.14 11.53 1.97
CA ALA A 371 19.51 11.63 1.49
C ALA A 371 20.36 12.45 2.46
N LEU A 372 21.67 12.29 2.36
CA LEU A 372 22.63 13.15 3.04
C LEU A 372 23.21 14.12 2.03
N ASP A 373 23.55 15.33 2.47
CA ASP A 373 24.43 16.20 1.69
C ASP A 373 25.92 15.92 1.99
N GLU A 374 26.82 16.67 1.35
CA GLU A 374 28.26 16.55 1.55
C GLU A 374 28.72 16.88 2.98
N LYS A 375 27.90 17.59 3.77
CA LYS A 375 28.16 17.90 5.18
C LYS A 375 27.55 16.85 6.12
N LEU A 376 26.91 15.82 5.57
CA LEU A 376 26.19 14.78 6.29
C LEU A 376 24.95 15.31 7.05
N ASP A 377 24.38 16.42 6.59
CA ASP A 377 23.06 16.85 7.04
C ASP A 377 21.99 16.00 6.36
N LEU A 378 20.92 15.68 7.10
CA LEU A 378 19.87 14.78 6.65
C LEU A 378 18.72 15.55 5.99
N TRP A 379 18.32 15.09 4.80
CA TRP A 379 17.28 15.70 3.98
C TRP A 379 16.17 14.72 3.64
N LEU A 380 14.92 15.18 3.71
CA LEU A 380 13.76 14.47 3.18
C LEU A 380 13.63 14.77 1.68
N ILE A 381 13.63 13.73 0.85
CA ILE A 381 13.61 13.85 -0.61
C ILE A 381 12.20 13.61 -1.18
N GLU A 382 11.54 12.52 -0.77
CA GLU A 382 10.20 12.18 -1.25
C GLU A 382 9.47 11.25 -0.27
N VAL A 383 8.13 11.37 -0.20
CA VAL A 383 7.26 10.39 0.46
C VAL A 383 6.35 9.75 -0.59
N ASN A 384 6.54 8.46 -0.83
CA ASN A 384 5.83 7.69 -1.84
C ASN A 384 4.73 6.82 -1.23
N SER A 385 3.46 7.20 -1.44
CA SER A 385 2.29 6.48 -0.89
C SER A 385 1.45 5.73 -1.92
N LEU A 386 1.76 5.81 -3.22
CA LEU A 386 0.96 5.11 -4.24
C LEU A 386 1.35 3.63 -4.37
N ASP A 387 2.59 3.41 -4.77
CA ASP A 387 3.16 2.07 -4.93
C ASP A 387 4.69 2.19 -4.86
N PRO A 388 5.28 2.17 -3.66
CA PRO A 388 6.72 2.43 -3.46
C PRO A 388 7.65 1.37 -4.06
N ASN A 389 7.10 0.35 -4.74
CA ASN A 389 7.76 -0.82 -5.33
C ASN A 389 8.72 -1.56 -4.39
N HIS A 390 8.19 -2.59 -3.74
CA HIS A 390 8.95 -3.39 -2.77
C HIS A 390 9.95 -4.36 -3.39
N THR A 391 9.95 -4.59 -4.71
CA THR A 391 10.94 -5.49 -5.33
C THR A 391 12.37 -4.99 -5.21
N ILE A 392 12.55 -3.70 -4.87
CA ILE A 392 13.86 -3.10 -4.65
C ILE A 392 14.68 -3.82 -3.57
N VAL A 393 14.02 -4.52 -2.63
CA VAL A 393 14.74 -5.36 -1.65
C VAL A 393 15.47 -6.53 -2.32
N MET A 394 14.90 -7.10 -3.39
CA MET A 394 15.55 -8.16 -4.17
C MET A 394 16.72 -7.59 -4.98
N ASP A 395 16.55 -6.39 -5.55
CA ASP A 395 17.60 -5.68 -6.29
C ASP A 395 18.79 -5.36 -5.36
N ALA A 396 18.51 -5.17 -4.06
CA ALA A 396 19.47 -4.98 -2.98
C ALA A 396 20.11 -6.28 -2.46
N GLY A 397 19.86 -7.42 -3.10
CA GLY A 397 20.44 -8.71 -2.72
C GLY A 397 19.81 -9.38 -1.50
N LYS A 398 18.65 -8.90 -1.02
CA LYS A 398 17.89 -9.59 0.04
C LYS A 398 17.26 -10.87 -0.50
N ASP A 399 17.03 -11.81 0.41
CA ASP A 399 16.31 -13.02 0.08
C ASP A 399 14.82 -12.75 -0.19
N ARG A 400 14.16 -13.76 -0.77
CA ARG A 400 12.73 -13.71 -1.07
C ARG A 400 11.84 -13.61 0.19
N SER A 401 12.34 -14.00 1.36
CA SER A 401 11.58 -13.96 2.61
C SER A 401 11.38 -12.52 3.09
N ALA A 402 12.36 -11.64 2.89
CA ALA A 402 12.24 -10.20 3.16
C ALA A 402 11.09 -9.58 2.33
N LEU A 403 11.07 -9.86 1.03
CA LEU A 403 10.00 -9.42 0.13
C LEU A 403 8.63 -9.97 0.57
N GLN A 404 8.55 -11.28 0.86
CA GLN A 404 7.32 -11.93 1.32
C GLN A 404 6.80 -11.31 2.63
N LYS A 405 7.70 -10.97 3.57
CA LYS A 405 7.33 -10.32 4.84
C LYS A 405 6.64 -8.98 4.61
N ILE A 406 7.14 -8.15 3.71
CA ILE A 406 6.54 -6.85 3.37
C ILE A 406 5.14 -7.05 2.76
N TYR A 407 5.00 -7.96 1.80
CA TYR A 407 3.70 -8.25 1.19
C TYR A 407 2.69 -8.85 2.19
N TYR A 408 3.14 -9.74 3.07
CA TYR A 408 2.34 -10.28 4.16
C TYR A 408 1.83 -9.16 5.08
N LYS A 409 2.69 -8.23 5.51
CA LYS A 409 2.28 -7.13 6.40
C LYS A 409 1.19 -6.25 5.79
N ASN A 410 1.27 -5.93 4.49
CA ASN A 410 0.20 -5.24 3.77
C ASN A 410 -1.15 -5.98 3.87
N MET A 411 -1.13 -7.31 3.71
CA MET A 411 -2.34 -8.12 3.81
C MET A 411 -2.81 -8.31 5.25
N ALA A 412 -1.88 -8.37 6.20
CA ALA A 412 -2.19 -8.48 7.63
C ALA A 412 -2.85 -7.19 8.15
N TYR A 413 -2.42 -6.02 7.65
CA TYR A 413 -3.12 -4.76 7.91
C TYR A 413 -4.52 -4.75 7.28
N ALA A 414 -4.66 -5.22 6.04
CA ALA A 414 -5.97 -5.33 5.40
C ALA A 414 -6.92 -6.28 6.16
N ARG A 415 -6.38 -7.37 6.71
CA ARG A 415 -7.09 -8.30 7.60
C ARG A 415 -7.52 -7.61 8.90
N PHE A 416 -6.62 -6.87 9.56
CA PHE A 416 -6.93 -6.09 10.75
C PHE A 416 -8.09 -5.12 10.52
N LEU A 417 -8.06 -4.38 9.40
CA LEU A 417 -9.16 -3.48 9.02
C LEU A 417 -10.48 -4.22 8.75
N ALA A 418 -10.42 -5.49 8.33
CA ALA A 418 -11.61 -6.32 8.14
C ALA A 418 -12.19 -6.83 9.47
N GLY A 419 -11.49 -6.62 10.59
CA GLY A 419 -11.88 -7.03 11.94
C GLY A 419 -11.45 -8.44 12.35
N TYR A 420 -10.42 -9.01 11.70
CA TYR A 420 -9.95 -10.39 11.90
C TYR A 420 -8.54 -10.49 12.45
#